data_AF-A0A349X382-F1
#
_entry.id   AF-A0A349X382-F1
#
_cell.length_a   1.000
_cell.length_b   1.000
_cell.length_c   1.000
_cell.angle_alpha   90.00
_cell.angle_beta   90.00
_cell.angle_gamma   90.00
#
_symmetry.space_group_name_H-M   'P 1'
#
loop_
_entity.id
_entity.type
_entity.pdbx_description
1 polymer ?
#
loop_
_entity_poly.entity_id
_entity_poly.type
_entity_poly.pdbx_seq_one_letter_code
_entity_poly.pdbx_strand_id
1 'polypeptide(L)'
;MSKLFSANVLVNAALFQIVWLCCVIGSSYGLTWPAAFSFLALAVWQLAPARRAQSDLRLLAVALVLGIIVDSLWVQLGFLDFKTNGPISGFAPLWILFLWL
;
A
#
# COMPACT_ATOMS: atom_id res chain seq x y z
N MET A 1 4.95 26.66 12.00
CA MET A 1 3.71 25.90 11.72
C MET A 1 3.36 25.77 10.22
N SER A 2 4.08 26.40 9.28
CA SER A 2 3.72 26.44 7.84
C SER A 2 4.16 25.25 6.98
N LYS A 3 5.06 24.37 7.46
CA LYS A 3 5.58 23.24 6.65
C LYS A 3 4.62 22.04 6.54
N LEU A 4 3.68 21.89 7.49
CA LEU A 4 2.74 20.76 7.54
C LEU A 4 1.70 20.78 6.42
N PHE A 5 1.35 21.95 5.90
CA PHE A 5 0.31 22.12 4.87
C PHE A 5 0.89 22.53 3.51
N SER A 6 2.10 22.07 3.18
CA SER A 6 2.63 22.29 1.83
C SER A 6 1.80 21.54 0.79
N ALA A 7 1.75 22.05 -0.43
CA ALA A 7 1.04 21.39 -1.54
C ALA A 7 1.50 19.93 -1.74
N ASN A 8 2.80 19.65 -1.56
CA ASN A 8 3.34 18.29 -1.66
C ASN A 8 2.75 17.34 -0.62
N VAL A 9 2.62 17.80 0.64
CA VAL A 9 2.05 16.99 1.72
C VAL A 9 0.57 16.74 1.48
N LEU A 10 -0.18 17.76 1.04
CA LEU A 10 -1.60 17.63 0.71
C LEU A 10 -1.84 16.66 -0.46
N VAL A 11 -1.03 16.73 -1.53
CA VAL A 11 -1.13 15.81 -2.66
C VAL A 11 -0.77 14.38 -2.24
N ASN A 12 0.31 14.20 -1.47
CA ASN A 12 0.68 12.87 -0.96
C ASN A 12 -0.46 12.29 -0.08
N ALA A 13 -0.99 13.07 0.87
CA ALA A 13 -2.08 12.63 1.73
C ALA A 13 -3.34 12.27 0.93
N ALA A 14 -3.71 13.07 -0.09
CA ALA A 14 -4.83 12.77 -0.95
C ALA A 14 -4.63 11.48 -1.75
N LEU A 15 -3.45 11.30 -2.36
CA LEU A 15 -3.11 10.08 -3.10
C LEU A 15 -3.11 8.85 -2.19
N PHE A 16 -2.54 8.96 -0.98
CA PHE A 16 -2.55 7.89 0.00
C PHE A 16 -3.97 7.49 0.41
N GLN A 17 -4.87 8.46 0.61
CA GLN A 17 -6.28 8.16 0.90
C GLN A 17 -6.99 7.50 -0.27
N ILE A 18 -6.69 7.90 -1.51
CA ILE A 18 -7.21 7.24 -2.72
C ILE A 18 -6.74 5.79 -2.77
N VAL A 19 -5.44 5.52 -2.54
CA VAL A 19 -4.89 4.16 -2.47
C VAL A 19 -5.62 3.33 -1.43
N TRP A 20 -5.77 3.87 -0.22
CA TRP A 20 -6.44 3.19 0.88
C TRP A 20 -7.89 2.81 0.50
N LEU A 21 -8.66 3.78 0.00
CA LEU A 21 -10.04 3.55 -0.42
C LEU A 21 -10.13 2.52 -1.55
N CYS A 22 -9.24 2.60 -2.55
CA CYS A 22 -9.19 1.62 -3.63
C CYS A 22 -8.83 0.21 -3.14
N CYS A 23 -7.93 0.07 -2.16
CA CYS A 23 -7.58 -1.22 -1.56
C CYS A 23 -8.77 -1.83 -0.81
N VAL A 24 -9.42 -1.06 0.06
CA VAL A 24 -10.48 -1.57 0.95
C VAL A 24 -11.78 -1.77 0.18
N ILE A 25 -12.23 -0.78 -0.58
CA ILE A 25 -13.48 -0.88 -1.35
C ILE A 25 -13.29 -1.86 -2.51
N GLY A 26 -12.20 -1.76 -3.27
CA GLY A 26 -11.93 -2.64 -4.40
C GLY A 26 -11.87 -4.11 -4.00
N SER A 27 -11.20 -4.43 -2.88
CA SER A 27 -11.12 -5.82 -2.40
C SER A 27 -12.48 -6.39 -2.02
N SER A 28 -13.42 -5.58 -1.50
CA SER A 28 -14.80 -6.02 -1.21
C SER A 28 -15.58 -6.46 -2.45
N TYR A 29 -15.22 -5.94 -3.63
CA TYR A 29 -15.78 -6.32 -4.92
C TYR A 29 -14.91 -7.34 -5.69
N GLY A 30 -13.82 -7.83 -5.10
CA GLY A 30 -12.90 -8.75 -5.78
C GLY A 30 -11.98 -8.07 -6.81
N LEU A 31 -11.88 -6.74 -6.81
CA LEU A 31 -11.13 -5.96 -7.80
C LEU A 31 -9.81 -5.46 -7.20
N THR A 32 -8.68 -5.92 -7.74
CA THR A 32 -7.34 -5.48 -7.31
C THR A 32 -6.74 -4.40 -8.20
N TRP A 33 -7.22 -4.26 -9.44
CA TRP A 33 -6.69 -3.29 -10.39
C TRP A 33 -6.81 -1.82 -9.92
N PRO A 34 -7.91 -1.35 -9.27
CA PRO A 34 -7.99 0.06 -8.86
C PRO A 34 -6.93 0.41 -7.81
N ALA A 35 -6.64 -0.54 -6.92
CA ALA A 35 -5.59 -0.41 -5.92
C ALA A 35 -4.20 -0.34 -6.58
N ALA A 36 -3.93 -1.18 -7.57
CA ALA A 36 -2.66 -1.16 -8.30
C ALA A 36 -2.44 0.17 -9.05
N PHE A 37 -3.45 0.71 -9.74
CA PHE A 37 -3.31 1.99 -10.45
C PHE A 37 -3.14 3.18 -9.52
N SER A 38 -3.92 3.26 -8.44
CA SER A 38 -3.78 4.33 -7.46
C SER A 38 -2.43 4.25 -6.74
N PHE A 39 -1.97 3.05 -6.38
CA PHE A 39 -0.65 2.84 -5.77
C PHE A 39 0.47 3.27 -6.72
N LEU A 40 0.39 2.92 -8.01
CA LEU A 40 1.37 3.33 -9.00
C LEU A 40 1.42 4.87 -9.14
N ALA A 41 0.26 5.54 -9.13
CA ALA A 41 0.20 7.00 -9.17
C ALA A 41 0.89 7.63 -7.93
N LEU A 42 0.62 7.10 -6.73
CA LEU A 42 1.29 7.51 -5.49
C LEU A 42 2.80 7.26 -5.55
N ALA A 43 3.23 6.08 -5.99
CA ALA A 43 4.64 5.71 -6.08
C ALA A 43 5.40 6.59 -7.08
N VAL A 44 4.84 6.84 -8.28
CA VAL A 44 5.42 7.75 -9.27
C VAL A 44 5.50 9.18 -8.73
N TRP A 45 4.47 9.64 -8.01
CA TRP A 45 4.50 10.94 -7.37
C TRP A 45 5.60 11.01 -6.30
N GLN A 46 5.62 10.09 -5.35
CA GLN A 46 6.51 10.13 -4.19
C GLN A 46 7.98 9.89 -4.56
N LEU A 47 8.25 8.97 -5.49
CA LEU A 47 9.61 8.59 -5.89
C LEU A 47 10.24 9.51 -6.94
N ALA A 48 9.54 10.56 -7.37
CA ALA A 48 10.13 11.55 -8.26
C ALA A 48 11.38 12.20 -7.64
N PRO A 49 12.45 12.47 -8.41
CA PRO A 49 13.73 12.96 -7.88
C PRO A 49 13.63 14.22 -7.01
N ALA A 50 12.66 15.09 -7.28
CA ALA A 50 12.43 16.33 -6.52
C ALA A 50 11.81 16.12 -5.12
N ARG A 51 11.29 14.92 -4.82
CA ARG A 51 10.55 14.60 -3.59
C ARG A 51 11.10 13.39 -2.83
N ARG A 52 11.74 12.46 -3.54
CA ARG A 52 12.27 11.21 -2.98
C ARG A 52 13.39 11.46 -1.98
N ALA A 53 13.24 10.94 -0.76
CA ALA A 53 14.36 10.85 0.18
C ALA A 53 15.22 9.62 -0.14
N GLN A 54 16.51 9.65 0.19
CA GLN A 54 17.42 8.52 -0.12
C GLN A 54 16.99 7.20 0.54
N SER A 55 16.33 7.28 1.70
CA SER A 55 15.84 6.13 2.44
C SER A 55 14.53 5.55 1.91
N ASP A 56 13.80 6.22 1.00
CA ASP A 56 12.45 5.82 0.59
C ASP A 56 12.42 4.40 0.02
N LEU A 57 13.36 4.06 -0.86
CA LEU A 57 13.43 2.72 -1.45
C LEU A 57 13.76 1.65 -0.42
N ARG A 58 14.61 1.98 0.57
CA ARG A 58 14.93 1.06 1.66
C ARG A 58 13.72 0.85 2.57
N LEU A 59 12.98 1.91 2.85
CA LEU A 59 11.75 1.85 3.65
C LEU A 59 10.70 1.00 2.94
N LEU A 60 10.46 1.24 1.64
CA LEU A 60 9.55 0.43 0.82
C LEU A 60 9.95 -1.05 0.82
N ALA A 61 11.24 -1.36 0.64
CA ALA A 61 11.72 -2.74 0.65
C ALA A 61 11.50 -3.41 2.01
N VAL A 62 11.83 -2.72 3.11
CA VAL A 62 11.63 -3.25 4.47
C VAL A 62 10.14 -3.42 4.78
N ALA A 63 9.31 -2.44 4.46
CA ALA A 63 7.87 -2.50 4.67
C ALA A 63 7.21 -3.62 3.85
N LEU A 64 7.63 -3.81 2.60
CA LEU A 64 7.15 -4.92 1.76
C LEU A 64 7.48 -6.27 2.38
N VAL A 65 8.75 -6.47 2.79
CA VAL A 65 9.19 -7.72 3.41
C VAL A 65 8.44 -7.97 4.71
N LEU A 66 8.30 -6.94 5.55
CA LEU A 66 7.56 -7.05 6.80
C LEU A 66 6.08 -7.35 6.57
N GLY A 67 5.42 -6.68 5.63
CA GLY A 67 4.02 -6.93 5.31
C GLY A 67 3.78 -8.34 4.79
N ILE A 68 4.65 -8.84 3.90
CA ILE A 68 4.58 -10.25 3.44
C ILE A 68 4.72 -11.20 4.62
N ILE A 69 5.72 -11.02 5.49
CA ILE A 69 5.99 -11.92 6.61
C ILE A 69 4.85 -11.87 7.64
N VAL A 70 4.47 -10.67 8.09
CA VAL A 70 3.52 -10.48 9.19
C VAL A 70 2.12 -10.94 8.79
N ASP A 71 1.58 -10.43 7.69
CA ASP A 71 0.21 -10.77 7.28
C ASP A 71 0.10 -12.23 6.82
N SER A 72 1.11 -12.77 6.11
CA SER A 72 1.07 -14.19 5.72
C SER A 72 1.23 -15.11 6.92
N LEU A 73 1.99 -14.71 7.95
CA LEU A 73 2.08 -15.47 9.20
C LEU A 73 0.73 -15.49 9.92
N TRP A 74 0.02 -14.36 9.97
CA TRP A 74 -1.30 -14.30 10.61
C TRP A 74 -2.35 -15.14 9.87
N VAL A 75 -2.31 -15.17 8.54
CA VAL A 75 -3.14 -16.07 7.73
C VAL A 75 -2.79 -17.54 8.02
N GLN A 76 -1.50 -17.90 8.03
CA GLN A 76 -1.07 -19.28 8.30
C GLN A 76 -1.39 -19.75 9.72
N LEU A 77 -1.37 -18.85 10.70
CA LEU A 77 -1.78 -19.13 12.09
C LEU A 77 -3.31 -19.19 12.25
N GLY A 78 -4.08 -18.85 11.21
CA GLY A 78 -5.54 -18.84 11.25
C GLY A 78 -6.15 -17.66 12.01
N PHE A 79 -5.37 -16.61 12.29
CA PHE A 79 -5.88 -15.40 12.94
C PHE A 79 -6.61 -14.47 11.96
N LEU A 80 -6.23 -14.53 10.67
CA LEU A 80 -6.88 -13.78 9.60
C LEU A 80 -7.35 -14.72 8.48
N ASP A 81 -8.53 -14.43 7.95
CA ASP A 81 -9.06 -15.04 6.74
C ASP A 81 -9.55 -13.94 5.78
N PHE A 82 -8.83 -13.75 4.69
CA PHE A 82 -9.17 -12.75 3.68
C PHE A 82 -10.12 -13.35 2.64
N LYS A 83 -11.37 -12.86 2.58
CA LYS A 83 -12.34 -13.39 1.60
C LYS A 83 -11.89 -13.26 0.14
N THR A 84 -11.24 -12.15 -0.18
CA THR A 84 -10.64 -11.91 -1.51
C THR A 84 -9.17 -12.28 -1.45
N ASN A 85 -8.93 -13.59 -1.45
CA ASN A 85 -7.58 -14.13 -1.50
C ASN A 85 -6.90 -13.74 -2.82
N GLY A 86 -5.63 -13.37 -2.73
CA GLY A 86 -4.80 -13.15 -3.91
C GLY A 86 -4.59 -14.44 -4.71
N PRO A 87 -3.79 -14.39 -5.78
CA PRO A 87 -3.52 -15.57 -6.62
C PRO A 87 -2.83 -16.73 -5.89
N ILE A 88 -2.21 -16.48 -4.73
CA ILE A 88 -1.52 -17.48 -3.91
C ILE A 88 -2.31 -17.64 -2.61
N SER A 89 -2.88 -18.82 -2.38
CA SER A 89 -3.57 -19.11 -1.11
C SER A 89 -2.58 -19.18 0.05
N GLY A 90 -3.02 -18.73 1.23
CA GLY A 90 -2.19 -18.73 2.44
C GLY A 90 -1.21 -17.56 2.57
N PHE A 91 -1.18 -16.63 1.61
CA PHE A 91 -0.34 -15.42 1.66
C PHE A 91 -1.19 -14.15 1.74
N ALA A 92 -0.56 -13.08 2.24
CA ALA A 92 -1.15 -11.76 2.26
C ALA A 92 -1.59 -11.32 0.85
N PRO A 93 -2.84 -10.87 0.65
CA PRO A 93 -3.30 -10.43 -0.64
C PRO A 93 -2.63 -9.11 -1.05
N LEU A 94 -2.47 -8.89 -2.36
CA LEU A 94 -1.74 -7.72 -2.90
C LEU A 94 -2.26 -6.37 -2.38
N TRP A 95 -3.57 -6.24 -2.16
CA TRP A 95 -4.15 -4.99 -1.67
C TRP A 95 -3.75 -4.68 -0.22
N ILE A 96 -3.45 -5.68 0.62
CA ILE A 96 -2.88 -5.45 1.95
C ILE A 96 -1.43 -4.96 1.81
N LEU A 97 -0.66 -5.56 0.90
CA LEU A 97 0.74 -5.15 0.69
C LEU A 97 0.84 -3.70 0.21
N PHE A 98 -0.12 -3.21 -0.59
CA PHE A 98 -0.17 -1.80 -0.96
C PHE A 98 -0.45 -0.86 0.22
N LEU A 99 -1.07 -1.32 1.31
CA LEU A 99 -1.26 -0.51 2.51
C LEU A 99 0.02 -0.38 3.36
N TRP A 100 0.97 -1.29 3.18
CA TRP A 100 2.30 -1.21 3.79
C TRP A 100 3.23 -0.21 3.07
N LEU A 101 2.90 0.18 1.83
CA LEU A 101 3.78 0.92 0.93
C LEU A 101 3.27 2.34 0.64
#